data_AF-A0A6A4IF15-F1
#
_entry.id   AF-A0A6A4IF15-F1
#
_cell.length_a   1.000
_cell.length_b   1.000
_cell.length_c   1.000
_cell.angle_alpha   90.00
_cell.angle_beta   90.00
_cell.angle_gamma   90.00
#
_symmetry.space_group_name_H-M   'P 1'
#
loop_
_entity.id
_entity.type
_entity.pdbx_description
1 polymer ?
#
loop_
_entity_poly.entity_id
_entity_poly.type
_entity_poly.pdbx_seq_one_letter_code
_entity_poly.pdbx_strand_id
1 'polypeptide(L)'
;MSCFASLQELDIECPFLGTKFEQSLHILKTLCGSSLASFRLNLITVDPFTESQSPALVKVLEPIANCSNLLELDVMFPWQESSERCTVVPIQDVWDTPSFTFTFLKFCKLVFEAIEFECFLQRHPNVERLMYISPIDIRSELRPDLPKLSGFEGLICDFITLSLDARPHRL
;
A
#
# COMPACT_ATOMS: atom_id res chain seq x y z
N MET A 1 -17.08 12.88 -22.01
CA MET A 1 -16.30 11.63 -21.88
C MET A 1 -14.87 12.02 -21.53
N SER A 2 -14.34 11.53 -20.41
CA SER A 2 -12.94 11.79 -20.02
C SER A 2 -12.01 11.00 -20.94
N CYS A 3 -10.95 11.62 -21.44
CA CYS A 3 -9.93 10.97 -22.28
C CYS A 3 -9.16 9.86 -21.55
N PHE A 4 -9.30 9.75 -20.24
CA PHE A 4 -8.62 8.76 -19.39
C PHE A 4 -9.48 7.53 -19.06
N ALA A 5 -10.68 7.41 -19.62
CA ALA A 5 -11.58 6.28 -19.32
C ALA A 5 -11.04 4.90 -19.77
N SER A 6 -9.97 4.87 -20.56
CA SER A 6 -9.26 3.65 -20.97
C SER A 6 -7.90 3.49 -20.31
N LEU A 7 -7.52 4.37 -19.37
CA LEU A 7 -6.26 4.26 -18.66
C LEU A 7 -6.31 3.03 -17.75
N GLN A 8 -5.38 2.09 -17.96
CA GLN A 8 -5.27 0.84 -17.20
C GLN A 8 -4.14 0.85 -16.20
N GLU A 9 -3.08 1.61 -16.48
CA GLU A 9 -1.87 1.65 -15.67
C GLU A 9 -1.53 3.11 -15.35
N LEU A 10 -1.20 3.37 -14.10
CA LEU A 10 -0.78 4.68 -13.62
C LEU A 10 0.44 4.51 -12.74
N ASP A 11 1.56 5.08 -13.19
CA ASP A 11 2.81 5.13 -12.43
C ASP A 11 3.12 6.58 -12.07
N ILE A 12 3.32 6.83 -10.79
CA ILE A 12 3.60 8.16 -10.23
C ILE A 12 4.91 8.08 -9.46
N GLU A 13 5.95 8.63 -10.08
CA GLU A 13 7.24 8.85 -9.44
C GLU A 13 7.28 10.30 -8.90
N CYS A 14 7.55 10.46 -7.61
CA CYS A 14 7.64 11.75 -6.90
C CYS A 14 6.29 12.49 -6.77
N PRO A 15 5.61 12.42 -5.60
CA PRO A 15 4.35 13.11 -5.40
C PRO A 15 4.59 14.62 -5.41
N PHE A 16 3.59 15.30 -5.94
CA PHE A 16 3.60 16.72 -6.29
C PHE A 16 3.59 17.67 -5.08
N LEU A 17 4.42 17.44 -4.06
CA LEU A 17 4.43 18.15 -2.77
C LEU A 17 4.98 19.59 -2.83
N GLY A 18 4.73 20.29 -3.94
CA GLY A 18 5.12 21.67 -4.18
C GLY A 18 3.92 22.60 -4.39
N THR A 19 4.19 23.78 -4.95
CA THR A 19 3.20 24.85 -5.17
C THR A 19 2.01 24.47 -6.07
N LYS A 20 2.08 23.32 -6.76
CA LYS A 20 1.02 22.79 -7.64
C LYS A 20 0.35 21.52 -7.09
N PHE A 21 0.47 21.26 -5.79
CA PHE A 21 -0.09 20.06 -5.15
C PHE A 21 -1.58 19.87 -5.45
N GLU A 22 -2.40 20.90 -5.24
CA GLU A 22 -3.86 20.80 -5.45
C GLU A 22 -4.24 20.53 -6.92
N GLN A 23 -3.51 21.13 -7.87
CA GLN A 23 -3.71 20.85 -9.30
C GLN A 23 -3.36 19.39 -9.63
N SER A 24 -2.27 18.89 -9.07
CA SER A 24 -1.80 17.53 -9.33
C SER A 24 -2.68 16.49 -8.64
N LEU A 25 -3.19 16.81 -7.45
CA LEU A 25 -4.19 16.01 -6.74
C LEU A 25 -5.50 15.94 -7.53
N HIS A 26 -5.91 17.04 -8.18
CA HIS A 26 -7.09 17.02 -9.04
C HIS A 26 -6.89 16.13 -10.28
N ILE A 27 -5.70 16.15 -10.87
CA ILE A 27 -5.34 15.24 -11.97
C ILE A 27 -5.39 13.79 -11.46
N LEU A 28 -4.74 13.49 -10.34
CA LEU A 28 -4.76 12.15 -9.72
C LEU A 28 -6.18 11.64 -9.52
N LYS A 29 -7.07 12.45 -8.92
CA LYS A 29 -8.49 12.10 -8.74
C LYS A 29 -9.21 11.80 -10.06
N THR A 30 -8.80 12.42 -11.16
CA THR A 30 -9.38 12.19 -12.49
C THR A 30 -8.83 10.92 -13.14
N LEU A 31 -7.58 10.55 -12.84
CA LEU A 31 -6.93 9.34 -13.35
C LEU A 31 -7.32 8.08 -12.56
N CYS A 32 -7.57 8.21 -11.25
CA CYS A 32 -8.11 7.16 -10.41
C CYS A 32 -9.58 6.91 -10.75
N GLY A 33 -9.82 5.93 -11.61
CA GLY A 33 -11.16 5.53 -12.03
C GLY A 33 -11.30 4.01 -12.12
N SER A 34 -12.51 3.56 -12.47
CA SER A 34 -12.81 2.14 -12.56
C SER A 34 -12.07 1.41 -13.68
N SER A 35 -11.46 2.10 -14.65
CA SER A 35 -10.66 1.43 -15.69
C SER A 35 -9.27 0.99 -15.21
N LEU A 36 -8.81 1.53 -14.08
CA LEU A 36 -7.45 1.34 -13.62
C LEU A 36 -7.27 -0.07 -13.03
N ALA A 37 -6.30 -0.79 -13.56
CA ALA A 37 -5.94 -2.15 -13.19
C ALA A 37 -4.59 -2.23 -12.44
N SER A 38 -3.66 -1.30 -12.70
CA SER A 38 -2.38 -1.23 -12.01
C SER A 38 -2.09 0.19 -11.56
N PHE A 39 -1.69 0.35 -10.31
CA PHE A 39 -1.32 1.63 -9.71
C PHE A 39 0.02 1.50 -9.00
N ARG A 40 0.99 2.31 -9.41
CA ARG A 40 2.29 2.44 -8.76
C ARG A 40 2.47 3.86 -8.24
N LEU A 41 2.85 3.97 -6.97
CA LEU A 41 3.25 5.20 -6.32
C LEU A 41 4.63 5.02 -5.72
N ASN A 42 5.61 5.70 -6.30
CA ASN A 42 6.98 5.68 -5.86
C ASN A 42 7.36 7.00 -5.18
N LEU A 43 7.56 6.91 -3.87
CA LEU A 43 7.86 8.03 -2.97
C LEU A 43 9.32 8.01 -2.50
N ILE A 44 10.18 7.14 -3.04
CA ILE A 44 11.57 6.93 -2.56
C ILE A 44 12.38 8.23 -2.52
N THR A 45 12.06 9.19 -3.40
CA THR A 45 12.79 10.46 -3.50
C THR A 45 12.25 11.58 -2.60
N VAL A 46 11.16 11.34 -1.86
CA VAL A 46 10.47 12.33 -1.02
C VAL A 46 10.56 11.87 0.41
N ASP A 47 11.07 12.69 1.34
CA ASP A 47 11.13 12.35 2.76
C ASP A 47 9.73 12.51 3.42
N PRO A 48 8.91 11.43 3.53
CA PRO A 48 7.52 11.53 3.94
C PRO A 48 7.38 11.84 5.45
N PHE A 49 8.48 11.81 6.19
CA PHE A 49 8.50 11.80 7.65
C PHE A 49 8.66 13.20 8.27
N THR A 50 8.73 14.25 7.44
CA THR A 50 8.51 15.60 7.95
C THR A 50 7.04 15.76 8.31
N GLU A 51 6.72 16.25 9.52
CA GLU A 51 5.32 16.46 9.98
C GLU A 51 4.45 17.23 8.97
N SER A 52 5.08 18.06 8.14
CA SER A 52 4.42 18.81 7.06
C SER A 52 3.96 17.97 5.87
N GLN A 53 4.53 16.78 5.63
CA GLN A 53 4.30 15.98 4.42
C GLN A 53 3.30 14.84 4.60
N SER A 54 3.17 14.27 5.81
CA SER A 54 2.23 13.18 6.09
C SER A 54 0.78 13.48 5.69
N PRO A 55 0.20 14.67 5.96
CA PRO A 55 -1.16 14.99 5.53
C PRO A 55 -1.34 15.07 4.01
N ALA A 56 -0.28 15.45 3.28
CA ALA A 56 -0.32 15.52 1.83
C ALA A 56 -0.27 14.12 1.21
N LEU A 57 0.46 13.18 1.83
CA LEU A 57 0.50 11.78 1.39
C LEU A 57 -0.83 11.07 1.60
N VAL A 58 -1.52 11.33 2.72
CA VAL A 58 -2.89 10.85 2.94
C VAL A 58 -3.80 11.26 1.78
N LYS A 59 -3.78 12.53 1.41
CA LYS A 59 -4.55 13.06 0.26
C LYS A 59 -4.17 12.41 -1.07
N VAL A 60 -2.94 11.94 -1.24
CA VAL A 60 -2.50 11.21 -2.45
C VAL A 60 -3.00 9.77 -2.45
N LEU A 61 -3.12 9.13 -1.28
CA LEU A 61 -3.60 7.75 -1.16
C LEU A 61 -5.14 7.64 -1.25
N GLU A 62 -5.88 8.59 -0.69
CA GLU A 62 -7.36 8.59 -0.67
C GLU A 62 -8.02 8.32 -2.05
N PRO A 63 -7.59 8.95 -3.16
CA PRO A 63 -8.20 8.73 -4.47
C PRO A 63 -8.06 7.29 -4.97
N ILE A 64 -6.99 6.59 -4.58
CA ILE A 64 -6.70 5.22 -5.03
C ILE A 64 -7.84 4.29 -4.62
N ALA A 65 -8.45 4.50 -3.45
CA ALA A 65 -9.57 3.71 -2.94
C ALA A 65 -10.76 3.60 -3.91
N ASN A 66 -10.89 4.52 -4.88
CA ASN A 66 -11.95 4.49 -5.89
C ASN A 66 -11.63 3.59 -7.10
N CYS A 67 -10.43 3.01 -7.18
CA CYS A 67 -10.01 2.12 -8.26
C CYS A 67 -10.57 0.71 -8.05
N SER A 68 -11.86 0.52 -8.31
CA SER A 68 -12.57 -0.72 -8.00
C SER A 68 -12.06 -1.96 -8.74
N ASN A 69 -11.37 -1.78 -9.88
CA ASN A 69 -10.85 -2.86 -10.72
C ASN A 69 -9.33 -3.07 -10.55
N LEU A 70 -8.74 -2.49 -9.50
CA LEU A 70 -7.31 -2.58 -9.25
C LEU A 70 -6.90 -4.04 -9.00
N LEU A 71 -5.97 -4.52 -9.81
CA LEU A 71 -5.35 -5.84 -9.72
C LEU A 71 -3.97 -5.75 -9.06
N GLU A 72 -3.28 -4.63 -9.25
CA GLU A 72 -1.92 -4.41 -8.77
C GLU A 72 -1.81 -3.08 -8.02
N LEU A 73 -1.26 -3.14 -6.81
CA LEU A 73 -0.93 -1.97 -6.00
C LEU A 73 0.55 -2.04 -5.62
N ASP A 74 1.32 -1.05 -6.04
CA ASP A 74 2.75 -0.90 -5.72
C ASP A 74 2.96 0.46 -5.04
N VAL A 75 3.20 0.46 -3.73
CA VAL A 75 3.48 1.68 -2.97
C VAL A 75 4.83 1.54 -2.30
N MET A 76 5.77 2.39 -2.71
CA MET A 76 7.13 2.43 -2.21
C MET A 76 7.39 3.76 -1.53
N PHE A 77 7.97 3.72 -0.33
CA PHE A 77 8.43 4.90 0.38
C PHE A 77 9.94 4.84 0.62
N PRO A 78 10.58 5.95 0.99
CA PRO A 78 12.01 5.93 1.24
C PRO A 78 12.31 5.01 2.41
N TRP A 79 13.42 4.30 2.25
CA TRP A 79 14.09 3.60 3.33
C TRP A 79 14.80 4.64 4.21
N GLN A 80 14.44 4.71 5.49
CA GLN A 80 15.14 5.49 6.51
C GLN A 80 15.89 4.56 7.47
N GLU A 81 17.22 4.55 7.36
CA GLU A 81 18.11 3.81 8.26
C GLU A 81 18.06 4.29 9.73
N SER A 82 17.33 5.37 10.05
CA SER A 82 17.32 5.96 11.38
C SER A 82 16.41 5.18 12.35
N SER A 83 17.03 4.66 13.41
CA SER A 83 16.42 3.92 14.53
C SER A 83 15.37 4.67 15.35
N GLU A 84 15.04 5.92 15.01
CA GLU A 84 13.97 6.66 15.67
C GLU A 84 12.66 6.22 15.04
N ARG A 85 11.74 5.67 15.85
CA ARG A 85 10.40 5.29 15.41
C ARG A 85 9.70 6.54 14.88
N CYS A 86 9.80 6.81 13.59
CA CYS A 86 8.96 7.80 12.95
C CYS A 86 7.53 7.29 13.02
N THR A 87 6.73 7.90 13.89
CA THR A 87 5.33 7.52 14.08
C THR A 87 4.54 8.04 12.89
N VAL A 88 4.30 7.19 11.90
CA VAL A 88 3.62 7.56 10.64
C VAL A 88 2.10 7.42 10.77
N VAL A 89 1.56 7.81 11.93
CA VAL A 89 0.15 7.61 12.30
C VAL A 89 -0.83 8.01 11.19
N PRO A 90 -0.67 9.18 10.51
CA PRO A 90 -1.65 9.58 9.50
C PRO A 90 -1.69 8.64 8.28
N ILE A 91 -0.57 8.03 7.91
CA ILE A 91 -0.52 7.10 6.77
C ILE A 91 -1.08 5.74 7.20
N GLN A 92 -0.77 5.29 8.41
CA GLN A 92 -1.36 4.09 9.02
C GLN A 92 -2.89 4.17 9.01
N ASP A 93 -3.48 5.32 9.36
CA ASP A 93 -4.93 5.53 9.36
C ASP A 93 -5.58 5.26 7.99
N VAL A 94 -4.90 5.56 6.89
CA VAL A 94 -5.40 5.25 5.53
C VAL A 94 -5.41 3.74 5.30
N TRP A 95 -4.34 3.05 5.67
CA TRP A 95 -4.25 1.59 5.54
C TRP A 95 -5.20 0.86 6.48
N ASP A 96 -5.57 1.44 7.62
CA ASP A 96 -6.54 0.86 8.54
C ASP A 96 -7.99 1.20 8.21
N THR A 97 -8.22 2.17 7.32
CA THR A 97 -9.55 2.57 6.90
C THR A 97 -10.31 1.39 6.27
N PRO A 98 -11.49 1.00 6.79
CA PRO A 98 -12.24 -0.16 6.30
C PRO A 98 -12.70 -0.06 4.85
N SER A 99 -12.86 1.15 4.31
CA SER A 99 -13.21 1.38 2.90
C SER A 99 -12.02 1.35 1.95
N PHE A 100 -10.78 1.32 2.47
CA PHE A 100 -9.57 1.20 1.65
C PHE A 100 -9.38 -0.27 1.25
N THR A 101 -10.19 -0.68 0.28
CA THR A 101 -10.32 -2.09 -0.16
C THR A 101 -10.38 -2.21 -1.68
N PHE A 102 -9.81 -3.30 -2.19
CA PHE A 102 -9.65 -3.58 -3.60
C PHE A 102 -10.06 -5.03 -3.90
N THR A 103 -11.31 -5.23 -4.31
CA THR A 103 -11.93 -6.56 -4.47
C THR A 103 -11.12 -7.53 -5.34
N PHE A 104 -10.48 -7.01 -6.40
CA PHE A 104 -9.74 -7.81 -7.39
C PHE A 104 -8.22 -7.78 -7.21
N LEU A 105 -7.71 -7.23 -6.11
CA LEU A 105 -6.27 -7.11 -5.88
C LEU A 105 -5.62 -8.50 -5.83
N LYS A 106 -4.62 -8.69 -6.69
CA LYS A 106 -3.83 -9.93 -6.82
C LYS A 106 -2.37 -9.71 -6.48
N PHE A 107 -1.81 -8.57 -6.87
CA PHE A 107 -0.42 -8.20 -6.60
C PHE A 107 -0.38 -7.01 -5.66
N CYS A 108 0.35 -7.15 -4.57
CA CYS A 108 0.56 -6.08 -3.61
C CYS A 108 2.05 -5.96 -3.32
N LYS A 109 2.61 -4.77 -3.52
CA LYS A 109 3.98 -4.44 -3.18
C LYS A 109 3.99 -3.23 -2.26
N LEU A 110 4.53 -3.44 -1.07
CA LEU A 110 4.52 -2.49 0.03
C LEU A 110 5.93 -2.43 0.60
N VAL A 111 6.64 -1.35 0.29
CA VAL A 111 8.00 -1.10 0.79
C VAL A 111 7.91 0.08 1.73
N PHE A 112 7.78 -0.20 3.03
CA PHE A 112 7.61 0.82 4.05
C PHE A 112 8.19 0.41 5.41
N GLU A 113 9.04 1.27 5.95
CA GLU A 113 9.55 1.14 7.31
C GLU A 113 8.58 1.84 8.27
N ALA A 114 7.84 1.06 9.09
CA ALA A 114 6.92 1.52 10.16
C ALA A 114 5.40 1.64 9.86
N ILE A 115 4.85 0.88 8.90
CA ILE A 115 3.40 0.71 8.72
C ILE A 115 3.07 -0.75 8.93
N GLU A 116 2.05 -0.98 9.75
CA GLU A 116 1.44 -2.29 9.97
C GLU A 116 0.39 -2.51 8.87
N PHE A 117 0.66 -3.45 7.97
CA PHE A 117 -0.25 -3.74 6.84
C PHE A 117 -1.21 -4.89 7.10
N GLU A 118 -1.24 -5.40 8.32
CA GLU A 118 -2.00 -6.58 8.64
C GLU A 118 -3.51 -6.39 8.38
N CYS A 119 -4.10 -5.35 8.96
CA CYS A 119 -5.53 -5.05 8.79
C CYS A 119 -5.88 -4.88 7.31
N PHE A 120 -4.98 -4.23 6.56
CA PHE A 120 -5.11 -4.12 5.11
C PHE A 120 -5.12 -5.51 4.44
N LEU A 121 -4.12 -6.35 4.69
CA LEU A 121 -4.00 -7.67 4.06
C LEU A 121 -5.18 -8.60 4.40
N GLN A 122 -5.71 -8.55 5.63
CA GLN A 122 -6.91 -9.31 6.04
C GLN A 122 -8.15 -8.97 5.18
N ARG A 123 -8.26 -7.73 4.69
CA ARG A 123 -9.34 -7.30 3.79
C ARG A 123 -9.10 -7.66 2.32
N HIS A 124 -7.92 -8.21 1.99
CA HIS A 124 -7.52 -8.57 0.63
C HIS A 124 -7.12 -10.06 0.52
N PRO A 125 -8.02 -11.01 0.82
CA PRO A 125 -7.71 -12.45 0.81
C PRO A 125 -7.42 -13.01 -0.60
N ASN A 126 -7.62 -12.19 -1.65
CA ASN A 126 -7.37 -12.56 -3.04
C ASN A 126 -5.92 -12.33 -3.48
N VAL A 127 -5.06 -11.76 -2.64
CA VAL A 127 -3.65 -11.50 -2.96
C VAL A 127 -2.95 -12.82 -3.27
N GLU A 128 -2.38 -12.92 -4.47
CA GLU A 128 -1.65 -14.07 -4.99
C GLU A 128 -0.13 -13.86 -4.88
N ARG A 129 0.31 -12.60 -4.93
CA ARG A 129 1.73 -12.21 -4.84
C ARG A 129 1.89 -11.01 -3.92
N LEU A 130 2.74 -11.15 -2.92
CA LEU A 130 3.05 -10.10 -1.94
C LEU A 130 4.55 -9.81 -1.95
N MET A 131 4.91 -8.54 -2.17
CA MET A 131 6.24 -8.04 -1.84
C MET A 131 6.14 -7.16 -0.60
N TYR A 132 6.81 -7.58 0.47
CA TYR A 132 6.72 -6.93 1.77
C TYR A 132 8.08 -6.92 2.46
N ILE A 133 8.53 -5.74 2.88
CA ILE A 133 9.78 -5.58 3.62
C ILE A 133 9.49 -4.70 4.81
N SER A 134 9.55 -5.27 6.02
CA SER A 134 9.45 -4.52 7.28
C SER A 134 10.76 -4.65 8.07
N PRO A 135 11.37 -3.54 8.50
CA PRO A 135 12.53 -3.58 9.39
C PRO A 135 12.13 -3.85 10.85
N ILE A 136 10.84 -3.75 11.17
CA ILE A 136 10.32 -4.02 12.51
C ILE A 136 10.07 -5.52 12.61
N ASP A 137 10.61 -6.15 13.64
CA ASP A 137 10.29 -7.52 14.07
C ASP A 137 8.79 -7.53 14.43
N ILE A 138 7.92 -7.78 13.43
CA ILE A 138 6.46 -7.75 13.59
C ILE A 138 6.09 -8.93 14.48
N ARG A 139 6.07 -8.68 15.77
CA ARG A 139 5.42 -9.51 16.77
C ARG A 139 3.94 -9.14 16.86
N SER A 140 3.26 -8.95 15.72
CA SER A 140 1.81 -8.80 15.78
C SER A 140 1.22 -10.16 16.18
N GLU A 141 0.34 -10.14 17.17
CA GLU A 141 -0.39 -11.33 17.62
C GLU A 141 -1.44 -11.78 16.60
N LEU A 142 -1.76 -10.91 15.65
CA LEU A 142 -2.69 -11.13 14.57
C LEU A 142 -1.87 -11.59 13.33
N ARG A 143 -2.44 -12.48 12.51
CA ARG A 143 -1.82 -12.96 11.26
C ARG A 143 -2.82 -12.85 10.13
N PRO A 144 -2.50 -12.18 9.00
CA PRO A 144 -3.43 -12.11 7.88
C PRO A 144 -3.55 -13.49 7.21
N ASP A 145 -4.80 -13.97 7.04
CA ASP A 145 -5.08 -15.18 6.26
C ASP A 145 -5.06 -14.85 4.77
N LEU A 146 -4.01 -15.30 4.07
CA LEU A 146 -3.80 -15.10 2.64
C LEU A 146 -3.85 -16.44 1.89
N PRO A 147 -5.04 -17.06 1.73
CA PRO A 147 -5.18 -18.44 1.25
C PRO A 147 -4.76 -18.64 -0.22
N LYS A 148 -4.61 -17.56 -0.98
CA LYS A 148 -4.19 -17.59 -2.40
C LYS A 148 -2.73 -17.21 -2.61
N LEU A 149 -2.00 -16.88 -1.55
CA LEU A 149 -0.61 -16.44 -1.66
C LEU A 149 0.25 -17.56 -2.25
N SER A 150 0.80 -17.31 -3.42
CA SER A 150 1.63 -18.24 -4.19
C SER A 150 3.04 -17.70 -4.45
N GLY A 151 3.24 -16.39 -4.30
CA GLY A 151 4.55 -15.74 -4.37
C GLY A 151 4.74 -14.74 -3.23
N PHE A 152 5.91 -14.80 -2.60
CA PHE A 152 6.32 -13.85 -1.57
C PHE A 152 7.74 -13.34 -1.85
N GLU A 153 7.96 -12.04 -1.72
CA GLU A 153 9.27 -11.40 -1.80
C GLU A 153 9.44 -10.49 -0.59
N GLY A 154 10.46 -10.73 0.23
CA GLY A 154 10.61 -10.04 1.51
C GLY A 154 11.68 -10.67 2.39
N LEU A 155 11.73 -10.25 3.66
CA LEU A 155 12.62 -10.86 4.63
C LEU A 155 12.05 -12.21 5.11
N ILE A 156 12.94 -13.12 5.51
CA ILE A 156 12.54 -14.44 6.02
C ILE A 156 11.71 -14.29 7.31
N CYS A 157 12.03 -13.33 8.18
CA CYS A 157 11.26 -13.04 9.39
C CYS A 157 9.81 -12.64 9.04
N ASP A 158 9.63 -11.78 8.03
CA ASP A 158 8.32 -11.34 7.56
C ASP A 158 7.50 -12.52 7.02
N PHE A 159 8.14 -13.41 6.25
CA PHE A 159 7.49 -14.63 5.76
C PHE A 159 7.02 -15.54 6.89
N ILE A 160 7.84 -15.70 7.93
CA ILE A 160 7.51 -16.54 9.10
C ILE A 160 6.30 -15.96 9.85
N THR A 161 6.27 -14.64 10.08
CA THR A 161 5.12 -13.97 10.70
C THR A 161 3.83 -14.21 9.92
N LEU A 162 3.88 -14.16 8.59
CA LEU A 162 2.74 -14.40 7.72
C LEU A 162 2.32 -15.90 7.62
N SER A 163 3.26 -16.84 7.80
CA SER A 163 3.04 -18.27 7.48
C SER A 163 2.64 -19.15 8.66
N LEU A 164 2.66 -18.65 9.91
CA LEU A 164 2.64 -19.51 11.10
C LEU A 164 1.29 -20.14 11.51
N ASP A 165 0.23 -20.06 10.69
CA ASP A 165 -1.03 -20.80 10.92
C ASP A 165 -1.46 -21.77 9.80
N ALA A 166 -0.54 -22.23 8.95
CA ALA A 166 -0.79 -23.38 8.06
C ALA A 166 -0.67 -24.75 8.77
N ARG A 167 -0.91 -24.84 10.10
CA ARG A 167 -1.02 -26.16 10.74
C ARG A 167 -2.40 -26.73 10.41
N PRO A 168 -2.50 -27.93 9.84
CA PRO A 168 -3.79 -28.58 9.69
C PRO A 168 -4.39 -28.74 11.09
N HIS A 169 -5.62 -28.26 11.27
CA HIS A 169 -6.47 -28.70 12.38
C HIS A 169 -6.41 -30.23 12.38
N ARG A 170 -5.66 -30.81 13.32
CA ARG A 170 -5.69 -32.23 13.58
C ARG A 170 -7.10 -32.53 14.08
N LEU A 171 -7.80 -33.35 13.29
CA LEU A 171 -9.01 -34.07 13.66
C LEU A 171 -8.87 -34.75 15.02
#